data_AF-A0A2J8VE02-F1
#
_entry.id   AF-A0A2J8VE02-F1
#
_cell.length_a   1.000
_cell.length_b   1.000
_cell.length_c   1.000
_cell.angle_alpha   90.00
_cell.angle_beta   90.00
_cell.angle_gamma   90.00
#
_symmetry.space_group_name_H-M   'P 1'
#
loop_
_entity.id
_entity.type
_entity.pdbx_description
1 polymer ?
#
loop_
_entity_poly.entity_id
_entity_poly.type
_entity_poly.pdbx_seq_one_letter_code
_entity_poly.pdbx_strand_id
1 'polypeptide(L)'
;MDEDTHYDKVEDVVGSHIEDAVTFWAQASSVLGNLDPNKIYGGLFSEDQCWYRCKVLKIISVEKCLVRYIDYGNTEILNRSDIVEIPLELQFSSVAKKYKLWGLHIPSNQEVTQFDQGTTFLGSLIFEKEIKMRIKATSE
;
A
#
# COMPACT_ATOMS: atom_id res chain seq x y z
N MET A 1 -28.07 29.91 -15.24
CA MET A 1 -26.89 30.25 -14.41
C MET A 1 -27.14 29.52 -13.12
N ASP A 2 -26.70 28.28 -13.07
CA ASP A 2 -26.77 27.45 -11.88
C ASP A 2 -25.33 27.08 -11.56
N GLU A 3 -24.83 27.62 -10.45
CA GLU A 3 -23.45 27.50 -10.00
C GLU A 3 -23.17 26.07 -9.56
N ASP A 4 -22.20 25.44 -10.22
CA ASP A 4 -21.52 24.22 -9.82
C ASP A 4 -20.80 24.44 -8.48
N THR A 5 -21.39 24.01 -7.37
CA THR A 5 -20.63 23.72 -6.15
C THR A 5 -20.40 22.22 -6.05
N HIS A 6 -19.33 21.73 -6.69
CA HIS A 6 -18.88 20.35 -6.56
C HIS A 6 -17.48 20.29 -5.96
N TYR A 7 -17.45 20.17 -4.63
CA TYR A 7 -16.44 19.49 -3.81
C TYR A 7 -14.96 19.70 -4.17
N ASP A 8 -14.41 20.82 -3.74
CA ASP A 8 -13.01 20.86 -3.31
C ASP A 8 -12.89 20.16 -1.95
N LYS A 9 -12.78 18.84 -1.96
CA LYS A 9 -12.17 18.13 -0.84
C LYS A 9 -10.67 18.14 -1.07
N VAL A 10 -10.00 19.11 -0.45
CA VAL A 10 -8.58 18.96 -0.12
C VAL A 10 -8.53 17.85 0.93
N GLU A 11 -8.19 16.63 0.51
CA GLU A 11 -7.80 15.59 1.46
C GLU A 11 -6.42 16.01 1.97
N ASP A 12 -6.37 16.56 3.18
CA ASP A 12 -5.14 16.79 3.91
C ASP A 12 -4.29 15.51 3.83
N VAL A 13 -3.00 15.67 3.57
CA VAL A 13 -2.04 14.57 3.42
C VAL A 13 -2.01 13.75 4.71
N VAL A 14 -2.82 12.70 4.77
CA VAL A 14 -2.96 11.79 5.92
C VAL A 14 -1.73 10.88 6.08
N GLY A 15 -0.80 10.89 5.12
CA GLY A 15 0.38 10.04 5.10
C GLY A 15 1.25 10.19 6.35
N SER A 16 1.60 11.42 6.75
CA SER A 16 2.53 11.64 7.87
C SER A 16 1.94 11.25 9.23
N HIS A 17 0.65 11.48 9.46
CA HIS A 17 0.01 11.22 10.76
C HIS A 17 -0.19 9.71 11.04
N ILE A 18 -0.28 8.89 9.99
CA ILE A 18 -0.44 7.43 10.14
C ILE A 18 0.90 6.80 10.56
N GLU A 19 2.01 7.20 9.93
CA GLU A 19 3.36 6.68 10.24
C GLU A 19 3.73 6.91 11.71
N ASP A 20 3.48 8.12 12.22
CA ASP A 20 3.73 8.46 13.63
C ASP A 20 2.89 7.63 14.60
N ALA A 21 1.60 7.46 14.29
CA ALA A 21 0.69 6.68 15.12
C ALA A 21 1.10 5.20 15.14
N VAL A 22 1.35 4.59 13.98
CA VAL A 22 1.76 3.18 13.91
C VAL A 22 3.09 2.98 14.65
N THR A 23 4.06 3.88 14.48
CA THR A 23 5.36 3.83 15.16
C THR A 23 5.20 3.88 16.68
N PHE A 24 4.35 4.77 17.19
CA PHE A 24 4.06 4.86 18.62
C PHE A 24 3.49 3.54 19.17
N TRP A 25 2.53 2.94 18.46
CA TRP A 25 1.90 1.69 18.90
C TRP A 25 2.79 0.46 18.74
N ALA A 26 3.66 0.44 17.73
CA ALA A 26 4.61 -0.66 17.50
C ALA A 26 5.56 -0.87 18.69
N GLN A 27 5.93 0.20 19.38
CA GLN A 27 6.77 0.13 20.57
C GLN A 27 6.07 -0.53 21.77
N ALA A 28 4.74 -0.64 21.73
CA ALA A 28 3.93 -1.11 22.86
C ALA A 28 3.46 -2.57 22.72
N SER A 29 3.51 -3.20 21.53
CA SER A 29 2.87 -4.52 21.33
C SER A 29 3.45 -5.30 20.15
N SER A 30 4.32 -6.29 20.42
CA SER A 30 4.65 -7.33 19.44
C SER A 30 3.50 -8.32 19.29
N VAL A 31 3.24 -8.82 18.07
CA VAL A 31 2.16 -9.81 17.87
C VAL A 31 2.54 -11.13 18.56
N LEU A 32 1.86 -11.44 19.65
CA LEU A 32 1.83 -12.77 20.27
C LEU A 32 0.61 -13.53 19.73
N GLY A 33 0.82 -14.43 18.77
CA GLY A 33 -0.21 -15.36 18.32
C GLY A 33 -0.36 -15.50 16.81
N ASN A 34 -1.46 -16.15 16.39
CA ASN A 34 -1.78 -16.35 14.97
C ASN A 34 -2.26 -15.04 14.33
N LEU A 35 -1.75 -14.78 13.12
CA LEU A 35 -2.13 -13.62 12.33
C LEU A 35 -3.51 -13.88 11.68
N ASP A 36 -4.43 -12.95 11.85
CA ASP A 36 -5.74 -12.94 11.21
C ASP A 36 -5.63 -12.25 9.84
N PRO A 37 -5.91 -12.95 8.72
CA PRO A 37 -5.83 -12.35 7.38
C PRO A 37 -6.80 -11.18 7.16
N ASN A 38 -7.80 -11.00 8.02
CA ASN A 38 -8.76 -9.89 7.92
C ASN A 38 -8.31 -8.62 8.65
N LYS A 39 -7.39 -8.73 9.61
CA LYS A 39 -6.85 -7.60 10.38
C LYS A 39 -5.79 -6.82 9.59
N ILE A 40 -5.65 -5.55 9.96
CA ILE A 40 -4.52 -4.71 9.57
C ILE A 40 -3.51 -4.71 10.73
N TYR A 41 -2.23 -4.71 10.38
CA TYR A 41 -1.10 -4.72 11.30
C TYR A 41 -0.19 -3.53 11.02
N GLY A 42 0.76 -3.28 11.91
CA GLY A 42 1.94 -2.46 11.61
C GLY A 42 3.04 -3.38 11.11
N GLY A 43 3.74 -2.99 10.04
CA GLY A 43 4.93 -3.66 9.55
C GLY A 43 6.10 -2.68 9.46
N LEU A 44 7.27 -3.08 9.94
CA LEU A 44 8.49 -2.30 9.79
C LEU A 44 9.02 -2.44 8.36
N PHE A 45 9.11 -1.35 7.62
CA PHE A 45 9.64 -1.35 6.26
C PHE A 45 11.17 -1.34 6.29
N SER A 46 11.80 -2.25 5.56
CA SER A 46 13.25 -2.44 5.69
C SER A 46 14.08 -1.32 5.08
N GLU A 47 13.55 -0.60 4.09
CA GLU A 47 14.29 0.43 3.35
C GLU A 47 14.55 1.68 4.19
N ASP A 48 13.56 2.13 4.97
CA ASP A 48 13.63 3.36 5.76
C ASP A 48 13.51 3.14 7.28
N GLN A 49 13.23 1.91 7.72
CA GLN A 49 13.04 1.55 9.13
C GLN A 49 11.84 2.27 9.78
N CYS A 50 10.83 2.64 9.00
CA CYS A 50 9.58 3.22 9.48
C CYS A 50 8.46 2.18 9.56
N TRP A 51 7.45 2.43 10.41
CA TRP A 51 6.31 1.55 10.56
C TRP A 51 5.12 1.98 9.72
N TYR A 52 4.53 1.02 9.01
CA TYR A 52 3.45 1.26 8.07
C TYR A 52 2.31 0.28 8.28
N ARG A 53 1.09 0.67 7.89
CA ARG A 53 -0.05 -0.26 7.91
C ARG A 53 0.12 -1.34 6.85
N CYS A 54 0.02 -2.59 7.25
CA CYS A 54 0.17 -3.73 6.37
C CYS A 54 -0.93 -4.78 6.58
N LYS A 55 -1.15 -5.60 5.54
CA LYS A 55 -1.93 -6.84 5.64
C LYS A 55 -1.05 -8.03 5.34
N VAL A 56 -1.22 -9.08 6.12
CA VAL A 56 -0.55 -10.37 5.90
C VAL A 56 -1.23 -11.07 4.74
N LEU A 57 -0.49 -11.25 3.64
CA LEU A 57 -0.99 -11.95 2.45
C LEU A 57 -0.76 -13.45 2.54
N LYS A 58 0.39 -13.86 3.11
CA LYS A 58 0.77 -15.27 3.20
C LYS A 58 1.78 -15.49 4.33
N ILE A 59 1.57 -16.55 5.11
CA ILE A 59 2.58 -17.06 6.04
C ILE A 59 3.54 -17.94 5.22
N ILE A 60 4.81 -17.55 5.15
CA ILE A 60 5.84 -18.28 4.39
C ILE A 60 6.50 -19.34 5.25
N SER A 61 6.78 -19.01 6.53
CA SER A 61 7.34 -19.92 7.52
C SER A 61 6.88 -19.53 8.92
N VAL A 62 7.36 -20.24 9.94
CA VAL A 62 7.11 -19.89 11.35
C VAL A 62 7.50 -18.45 11.67
N GLU A 63 8.54 -17.94 11.01
CA GLU A 63 9.13 -16.62 11.29
C GLU A 63 8.85 -15.59 10.20
N LYS A 64 8.47 -15.97 8.98
CA LYS A 64 8.35 -15.04 7.85
C LYS A 64 6.95 -14.97 7.26
N CYS A 65 6.53 -13.73 6.96
CA CYS A 65 5.24 -13.44 6.33
C CYS A 65 5.43 -12.54 5.12
N LEU A 66 4.72 -12.83 4.03
CA LEU A 66 4.52 -11.88 2.94
C LEU A 66 3.45 -10.88 3.37
N VAL A 67 3.78 -9.60 3.37
CA VAL A 67 2.86 -8.52 3.69
C VAL A 67 2.66 -7.60 2.48
N ARG A 68 1.57 -6.84 2.49
CA ARG A 68 1.36 -5.67 1.62
C ARG A 68 1.19 -4.45 2.49
N TYR A 69 1.96 -3.40 2.21
CA TYR A 69 1.74 -2.08 2.79
C TYR A 69 0.50 -1.48 2.13
N ILE A 70 -0.59 -1.39 2.89
CA ILE A 70 -1.91 -1.18 2.28
C ILE A 70 -2.08 0.26 1.76
N ASP A 71 -1.33 1.20 2.29
CA ASP A 71 -1.42 2.62 1.93
C ASP A 71 -0.51 3.03 0.76
N TYR A 72 0.40 2.13 0.34
CA TYR A 72 1.38 2.38 -0.72
C TYR A 72 1.29 1.33 -1.84
N GLY A 73 0.90 0.10 -1.50
CA GLY A 73 0.63 -0.99 -2.45
C GLY A 73 1.80 -1.95 -2.69
N ASN A 74 3.03 -1.59 -2.27
CA ASN A 74 4.20 -2.46 -2.32
C ASN A 74 4.09 -3.65 -1.33
N THR A 75 4.88 -4.68 -1.56
CA THR A 75 4.90 -5.92 -0.76
C THR A 75 6.31 -6.27 -0.33
N GLU A 76 6.44 -6.86 0.86
CA GLU A 76 7.71 -7.28 1.42
C GLU A 76 7.55 -8.61 2.19
N ILE A 77 8.64 -9.36 2.32
CA ILE A 77 8.73 -10.48 3.26
C ILE A 77 9.33 -9.96 4.56
N LEU A 78 8.51 -9.87 5.61
CA LEU A 78 8.94 -9.45 6.94
C LEU A 78 9.11 -10.64 7.87
N ASN A 79 9.96 -10.47 8.89
CA ASN A 79 9.92 -11.37 10.05
C ASN A 79 8.67 -11.06 10.88
N ARG A 80 8.14 -12.06 11.59
CA ARG A 80 7.00 -11.86 12.50
C ARG A 80 7.32 -10.93 13.65
N SER A 81 8.59 -10.79 14.04
CA SER A 81 9.05 -9.78 15.00
C SER A 81 8.82 -8.35 14.52
N ASP A 82 8.75 -8.17 13.20
CA ASP A 82 8.67 -6.88 12.53
C ASP A 82 7.21 -6.56 12.16
N ILE A 83 6.26 -7.27 12.80
CA ILE A 83 4.82 -7.14 12.63
C ILE A 83 4.18 -6.95 14.01
N VAL A 84 3.34 -5.92 14.15
CA VAL A 84 2.71 -5.49 15.41
C VAL A 84 1.19 -5.38 15.25
N GLU A 85 0.44 -5.64 16.32
CA GLU A 85 -0.97 -5.25 16.33
C GLU A 85 -1.08 -3.72 16.40
N ILE A 86 -2.07 -3.16 15.71
CA ILE A 86 -2.36 -1.72 15.73
C ILE A 86 -3.78 -1.52 16.28
N PRO A 87 -4.05 -0.37 16.92
CA PRO A 87 -5.32 -0.14 17.59
C PRO A 87 -6.49 -0.02 16.59
N LEU A 88 -7.71 -0.12 17.10
CA LEU A 88 -8.93 -0.22 16.29
C LEU A 88 -9.14 1.01 15.39
N GLU A 89 -8.71 2.17 15.85
CA GLU A 89 -8.79 3.44 15.13
C GLU A 89 -7.96 3.44 13.84
N LEU A 90 -6.97 2.55 13.72
CA LEU A 90 -6.14 2.38 12.53
C LEU A 90 -6.59 1.22 11.63
N GLN A 91 -7.68 0.51 11.97
CA GLN A 91 -8.24 -0.62 11.21
C GLN A 91 -9.15 -0.19 10.04
N PHE A 92 -8.98 1.03 9.51
CA PHE A 92 -9.75 1.54 8.37
C PHE A 92 -9.16 1.10 7.02
N SER A 93 -9.93 1.28 5.93
CA SER A 93 -9.53 0.86 4.58
C SER A 93 -8.22 1.52 4.10
N SER A 94 -7.57 0.90 3.11
CA SER A 94 -6.38 1.44 2.45
C SER A 94 -6.64 2.77 1.76
N VAL A 95 -5.66 3.67 1.79
CA VAL A 95 -5.70 4.89 0.95
C VAL A 95 -5.21 4.62 -0.48
N ALA A 96 -4.34 3.63 -0.68
CA ALA A 96 -3.90 3.24 -2.02
C ALA A 96 -5.05 2.65 -2.84
N LYS A 97 -5.16 3.10 -4.09
CA LYS A 97 -6.10 2.57 -5.08
C LYS A 97 -5.34 1.94 -6.23
N LYS A 98 -5.69 0.71 -6.59
CA LYS A 98 -5.08 -0.02 -7.70
C LYS A 98 -5.76 0.33 -9.01
N TYR A 99 -4.96 0.67 -10.03
CA TYR A 99 -5.44 0.95 -11.38
C TYR A 99 -4.69 0.12 -12.43
N LYS A 100 -5.26 0.06 -13.64
CA LYS A 100 -4.63 -0.49 -14.84
C LYS A 100 -4.69 0.54 -15.96
N LEU A 101 -3.59 0.71 -16.69
CA LEU A 101 -3.56 1.58 -17.86
C LEU A 101 -4.49 1.05 -18.96
N TRP A 102 -5.44 1.89 -19.37
CA TRP A 102 -6.38 1.55 -20.43
C TRP A 102 -5.67 1.49 -21.79
N GLY A 103 -6.01 0.48 -22.60
CA GLY A 103 -5.40 0.26 -23.92
C GLY A 103 -4.01 -0.39 -23.89
N LEU A 104 -3.39 -0.55 -22.71
CA LEU A 104 -2.12 -1.25 -22.58
C LEU A 104 -2.35 -2.77 -22.65
N HIS A 105 -1.97 -3.35 -23.78
CA HIS A 105 -1.94 -4.80 -23.99
C HIS A 105 -0.54 -5.30 -23.67
N ILE A 106 -0.43 -6.19 -22.68
CA ILE A 106 0.82 -6.84 -22.31
C ILE A 106 0.81 -8.21 -23.00
N PRO A 107 1.66 -8.45 -24.01
CA PRO A 107 1.75 -9.76 -24.65
C PRO A 107 2.19 -10.81 -23.63
N SER A 108 1.56 -11.99 -23.67
CA SER A 108 1.87 -13.10 -22.75
C SER A 108 3.27 -13.71 -22.97
N ASN A 109 3.89 -13.43 -24.11
CA ASN A 109 5.23 -13.88 -24.49
C ASN A 109 6.29 -12.75 -24.43
N GLN A 110 5.98 -11.63 -23.79
CA GLN A 110 6.93 -10.53 -23.62
C GLN A 110 8.16 -11.02 -22.84
N GLU A 111 9.35 -10.69 -23.32
CA GLU A 111 10.57 -10.88 -22.53
C GLU A 111 10.48 -10.03 -21.25
N VAL A 112 10.77 -10.66 -20.11
CA VAL A 112 10.69 -10.05 -18.77
C VAL A 112 11.46 -8.72 -18.73
N THR A 113 12.64 -8.68 -19.35
CA THR A 113 13.52 -7.50 -19.43
C THR A 113 12.85 -6.29 -20.09
N GLN A 114 12.08 -6.49 -21.16
CA GLN A 114 11.39 -5.40 -21.85
C GLN A 114 10.21 -4.86 -21.02
N PHE A 115 9.52 -5.75 -20.32
CA PHE A 115 8.45 -5.37 -19.40
C PHE A 115 8.99 -4.56 -18.21
N ASP A 116 10.12 -4.97 -17.66
CA ASP A 116 10.81 -4.27 -16.56
C ASP A 116 11.29 -2.88 -17.01
N GLN A 117 11.82 -2.76 -18.23
CA GLN A 117 12.18 -1.45 -18.81
C GLN A 117 10.96 -0.54 -18.95
N GLY A 118 9.84 -1.06 -19.46
CA GLY A 118 8.59 -0.30 -19.57
C GLY A 118 8.07 0.17 -18.21
N THR A 119 8.16 -0.69 -17.19
CA THR A 119 7.77 -0.37 -15.82
C THR A 119 8.67 0.71 -15.21
N THR A 120 9.99 0.58 -15.40
CA THR A 120 10.98 1.58 -14.95
C THR A 120 10.74 2.94 -15.62
N PHE A 121 10.51 2.93 -16.93
CA PHE A 121 10.22 4.16 -17.68
C PHE A 121 8.92 4.82 -17.22
N LEU A 122 7.85 4.04 -17.05
CA LEU A 122 6.60 4.58 -16.51
C LEU A 122 6.84 5.17 -15.11
N GLY A 123 7.58 4.46 -14.25
CA GLY A 123 7.98 4.93 -12.92
C GLY A 123 8.65 6.31 -12.95
N SER A 124 9.64 6.53 -13.83
CA SER A 124 10.32 7.84 -13.94
C SER A 124 9.40 8.97 -14.41
N LEU A 125 8.34 8.64 -15.16
CA LEU A 125 7.33 9.60 -15.58
C LEU A 125 6.37 9.99 -14.45
N ILE A 126 6.04 9.07 -13.54
CA ILE A 126 4.91 9.24 -12.60
C ILE A 126 5.30 9.37 -11.13
N PHE A 127 6.49 8.88 -10.74
CA PHE A 127 6.93 8.86 -9.35
C PHE A 127 7.02 10.28 -8.78
N GLU A 128 6.48 10.47 -7.58
CA GLU A 128 6.40 11.77 -6.86
C GLU A 128 5.76 12.90 -7.68
N LYS A 129 4.85 12.57 -8.60
CA LYS A 129 4.13 13.56 -9.40
C LYS A 129 2.63 13.44 -9.23
N GLU A 130 1.96 14.59 -9.24
CA GLU A 130 0.51 14.67 -9.36
C GLU A 130 0.08 14.32 -10.79
N ILE A 131 -0.94 13.47 -10.91
CA ILE A 131 -1.41 12.95 -12.20
C ILE A 131 -2.91 13.10 -12.28
N LYS A 132 -3.37 13.68 -13.39
CA LYS A 132 -4.80 13.69 -13.73
C LYS A 132 -5.16 12.36 -14.36
N MET A 133 -5.97 11.57 -13.66
CA MET A 133 -6.49 10.30 -14.17
C MET A 133 -7.89 10.46 -14.73
N ARG A 134 -8.16 9.82 -15.88
CA ARG A 134 -9.51 9.66 -16.44
C ARG A 134 -9.89 8.19 -16.40
N ILE A 135 -10.90 7.85 -15.61
CA ILE A 135 -11.41 6.48 -15.52
C ILE A 135 -12.15 6.13 -16.80
N LYS A 136 -11.70 5.06 -17.47
CA LYS A 136 -12.26 4.58 -18.75
C LYS A 136 -13.14 3.35 -18.60
N ALA A 137 -12.87 2.54 -17.59
CA ALA A 137 -13.65 1.36 -17.22
C ALA A 137 -13.42 1.07 -15.74
N THR A 138 -14.42 0.51 -15.08
CA THR A 138 -14.31 -0.08 -13.74
C THR A 138 -14.42 -1.59 -13.90
N SER A 139 -13.55 -2.35 -13.23
CA SER A 139 -13.75 -3.78 -13.06
C SER A 139 -14.89 -3.97 -12.05
N GLU A 140 -15.97 -4.65 -12.46
CA GLU A 140 -16.95 -5.24 -11.54
C GLU A 140 -16.31 -6.34 -10.68
#